data_AF-A0A0N5A073-F1
#
_entry.id   AF-A0A0N5A073-F1
#
_cell.length_a   1.000
_cell.length_b   1.000
_cell.length_c   1.000
_cell.angle_alpha   90.00
_cell.angle_beta   90.00
_cell.angle_gamma   90.00
#
_symmetry.space_group_name_H-M   'P 1'
#
loop_
_entity.id
_entity.type
_entity.pdbx_description
1 polymer ?
#
loop_
_entity_poly.entity_id
_entity_poly.type
_entity_poly.pdbx_seq_one_letter_code
_entity_poly.pdbx_strand_id
1 'polypeptide(L)' 'MFIEADPIMSPVHIVPEWYFLFAYAILRAIPNKILGVVALLFRIVVFYFFILFNNYTSILIKLNKFVVVLFLLVGVILS' A
#
# COMPACT_ATOMS: atom_id res chain seq x y z
N MET A 1 -20.93 -8.50 16.47
CA MET A 1 -20.80 -8.26 17.92
C MET A 1 -20.01 -6.98 18.08
N PHE A 2 -20.62 -5.92 18.58
CA PHE A 2 -19.91 -4.69 18.92
C PHE A 2 -19.54 -4.77 20.40
N ILE A 3 -18.27 -4.56 20.70
CA ILE A 3 -17.71 -4.59 22.04
C ILE A 3 -17.36 -3.15 22.41
N GLU A 4 -17.63 -2.75 23.65
CA GLU A 4 -17.24 -1.43 24.14
C GLU A 4 -15.71 -1.29 24.19
N ALA A 5 -15.19 -0.08 23.99
CA ALA A 5 -13.76 0.16 23.97
C ALA A 5 -13.16 -0.01 25.38
N ASP A 6 -12.19 -0.90 25.53
CA ASP A 6 -11.41 -1.09 26.75
C ASP A 6 -9.95 -0.64 26.50
N PRO A 7 -9.45 0.38 27.22
CA PRO A 7 -8.06 0.84 27.07
C PRO A 7 -7.01 -0.14 27.64
N ILE A 8 -7.42 -1.12 28.45
CA ILE A 8 -6.52 -2.04 29.15
C ILE A 8 -6.28 -3.31 28.34
N MET A 9 -7.23 -3.71 27.47
CA MET A 9 -7.14 -4.97 26.73
C MET A 9 -7.38 -4.80 25.22
N SER A 10 -6.42 -5.28 24.43
CA SER A 10 -6.53 -5.42 22.98
C SER A 10 -7.01 -6.84 22.62
N PRO A 11 -8.08 -7.02 21.83
CA PRO A 11 -8.49 -8.35 21.37
C PRO A 11 -7.38 -9.12 20.62
N VAL A 12 -7.37 -10.45 20.70
CA VAL A 12 -6.33 -11.28 20.06
C VAL A 12 -6.41 -11.26 18.54
N HIS A 13 -7.63 -11.15 17.99
CA HIS A 13 -7.89 -11.16 16.55
C HIS A 13 -8.24 -9.77 16.00
N ILE A 14 -7.53 -8.72 16.42
CA ILE A 14 -7.71 -7.37 15.85
C ILE A 14 -7.25 -7.40 14.40
N VAL A 15 -8.18 -7.08 13.51
CA VAL A 15 -7.92 -6.88 12.08
C VAL A 15 -8.37 -5.46 11.75
N PRO A 16 -7.57 -4.69 10.99
CA PRO A 16 -8.00 -3.39 10.52
C PRO A 16 -9.11 -3.53 9.49
N GLU A 17 -9.71 -2.41 9.13
CA GLU A 17 -10.72 -2.35 8.07
C GLU A 17 -10.10 -2.75 6.72
N TRP A 18 -10.93 -3.29 5.82
CA TRP A 18 -10.48 -3.89 4.56
C TRP A 18 -9.65 -2.94 3.69
N TYR A 19 -9.99 -1.65 3.66
CA TYR A 19 -9.25 -0.64 2.91
C TYR A 19 -7.90 -0.27 3.54
N PHE A 20 -7.65 -0.64 4.80
CA PHE A 20 -6.36 -0.45 5.48
C PHE A 20 -5.47 -1.71 5.45
N LEU A 21 -5.98 -2.86 5.01
CA LEU A 21 -5.21 -4.11 4.97
C LEU A 21 -3.92 -3.99 4.18
N PHE A 22 -3.96 -3.28 3.04
CA PHE A 22 -2.76 -3.05 2.23
C PHE A 22 -1.65 -2.32 3.01
N ALA A 23 -2.03 -1.34 3.84
CA ALA A 23 -1.08 -0.52 4.57
C ALA A 23 -0.52 -1.31 5.76
N TYR A 24 -1.39 -2.07 6.43
CA TYR A 24 -1.02 -2.99 7.48
C TYR A 24 -0.04 -4.08 7.00
N ALA A 25 -0.26 -4.65 5.82
CA ALA A 25 0.63 -5.64 5.22
C ALA A 25 2.04 -5.08 4.97
N ILE A 26 2.15 -3.86 4.43
CA ILE A 26 3.43 -3.17 4.20
C ILE A 26 4.14 -2.86 5.52
N LEU A 27 3.41 -2.38 6.53
CA LEU A 27 3.98 -2.08 7.85
C LEU A 27 4.50 -3.33 8.56
N ARG A 28 3.76 -4.45 8.51
CA ARG A 28 4.16 -5.70 9.17
C ARG A 28 5.32 -6.41 8.45
N ALA A 29 5.47 -6.20 7.14
CA ALA A 29 6.56 -6.78 6.37
C ALA A 29 7.94 -6.22 6.77
N ILE A 30 7.98 -5.01 7.34
CA ILE A 30 9.22 -4.32 7.70
C ILE A 30 9.35 -4.28 9.23
N PRO A 31 10.34 -4.95 9.85
CA PRO A 31 10.50 -5.00 11.31
C PRO A 31 11.02 -3.68 11.92
N ASN A 32 11.13 -2.61 11.14
CA ASN A 32 11.60 -1.29 11.57
C ASN A 32 10.47 -0.24 11.48
N LYS A 33 10.21 0.44 12.59
CA LYS A 33 9.14 1.44 12.73
C LYS A 33 9.24 2.60 11.72
N ILE A 34 10.44 3.14 11.50
CA ILE A 34 10.64 4.30 10.61
C ILE A 34 10.58 3.85 9.15
N LEU A 35 11.25 2.75 8.83
CA LEU A 35 11.34 2.26 7.44
C LEU A 35 9.97 1.79 6.93
N GLY A 36 9.12 1.22 7.79
CA GLY A 36 7.73 0.88 7.44
C GLY A 36 6.88 2.10 7.07
N VAL A 37 7.01 3.21 7.82
CA VAL A 37 6.28 4.46 7.52
C VAL A 37 6.80 5.09 6.22
N VAL A 38 8.12 5.08 5.99
CA VAL A 38 8.71 5.57 4.74
C VAL A 38 8.24 4.73 3.54
N ALA A 39 8.17 3.40 3.69
CA ALA A 39 7.68 2.51 2.64
C ALA A 39 6.21 2.78 2.27
N LEU A 40 5.35 3.10 3.25
CA LEU A 40 3.98 3.53 2.99
C LEU A 40 3.91 4.83 2.19
N LEU A 41 4.70 5.83 2.57
CA LEU A 41 4.77 7.10 1.82
C LEU A 41 5.28 6.86 0.39
N PHE A 42 6.26 5.99 0.23
CA PHE A 42 6.83 5.65 -1.07
C PHE A 42 5.79 5.05 -2.03
N ARG A 43 4.87 4.22 -1.53
CA ARG A 43 3.75 3.69 -2.35
C ARG A 43 2.92 4.80 -2.99
N ILE A 44 2.67 5.89 -2.27
CA ILE A 44 1.89 7.03 -2.76
C ILE A 44 2.72 7.88 -3.74
N VAL A 45 4.00 8.11 -3.41
CA VAL A 45 4.93 8.86 -4.28
C VAL A 45 5.11 8.18 -5.64
N VAL A 46 5.26 6.85 -5.66
CA VAL A 46 5.38 6.08 -6.91
C VAL A 46 4.12 6.21 -7.76
N PHE A 47 2.93 6.31 -7.15
CA PHE A 47 1.70 6.56 -7.91
C PHE A 47 1.70 7.94 -8.58
N TYR A 48 2.09 8.99 -7.85
CA TYR A 48 2.24 10.34 -8.41
C TYR A 48 3.31 10.42 -9.50
N PHE A 49 4.38 9.65 -9.38
CA PHE A 49 5.41 9.56 -10.39
C PHE A 49 4.84 9.15 -11.76
N PHE A 50 3.91 8.18 -11.81
CA PHE A 50 3.28 7.77 -13.07
C PHE A 50 2.45 8.86 -13.75
N ILE A 51 1.84 9.77 -12.98
CA ILE A 51 1.06 10.89 -13.51
C ILE A 51 1.95 12.00 -14.09
N LEU A 52 3.11 12.27 -13.48
CA LEU A 52 3.96 13.40 -13.85
C LEU A 52 4.67 13.23 -15.20
N PHE A 53 5.07 12.00 -15.52
CA PHE A 53 5.70 11.69 -16.79
C PHE A 53 4.62 11.24 -17.77
N ASN A 54 4.23 12.10 -18.71
CA ASN A 54 3.18 11.80 -19.71
C ASN A 54 3.71 11.71 -21.16
N ASN A 55 5.00 12.01 -21.38
CA ASN A 55 5.64 12.06 -22.70
C ASN A 55 6.43 10.77 -23.01
N TYR A 56 5.72 9.70 -23.28
CA TYR A 56 6.36 8.42 -23.65
C TYR A 56 6.38 8.23 -25.17
N THR A 57 7.53 7.80 -25.71
CA THR A 57 7.61 7.27 -27.09
C THR A 57 7.00 5.87 -27.16
N SER A 58 6.70 5.37 -28.37
CA SER A 58 5.85 4.19 -28.59
C SER A 58 6.18 2.93 -27.75
N ILE A 59 7.46 2.59 -27.57
CA ILE A 59 7.88 1.44 -26.74
C ILE A 59 7.73 1.72 -25.23
N LEU A 60 8.03 2.95 -24.81
CA LEU A 60 7.97 3.40 -23.42
C LEU A 60 6.53 3.50 -22.91
N ILE A 61 5.55 3.80 -23.78
CA ILE A 61 4.12 3.79 -23.42
C ILE A 61 3.69 2.38 -22.99
N LYS A 62 4.09 1.36 -23.76
CA LYS A 62 3.71 -0.03 -23.50
C LYS A 62 4.35 -0.57 -22.23
N LEU A 63 5.61 -0.20 -21.98
CA LEU A 63 6.31 -0.51 -20.73
C LEU A 63 5.68 0.21 -19.53
N ASN A 64 5.39 1.52 -19.63
CA ASN A 64 4.76 2.25 -18.53
C ASN A 64 3.39 1.65 -18.18
N LYS A 65 2.55 1.36 -19.19
CA LYS A 65 1.26 0.70 -18.98
C LYS A 65 1.41 -0.66 -18.28
N PHE A 66 2.43 -1.44 -18.65
CA PHE A 66 2.74 -2.71 -17.97
C PHE A 66 3.13 -2.48 -16.50
N VAL A 67 4.00 -1.51 -16.21
CA VAL A 67 4.43 -1.19 -14.84
C VAL A 67 3.28 -0.68 -13.97
N VAL A 68 2.39 0.17 -14.52
CA VAL A 68 1.18 0.63 -13.81
C VAL A 68 0.24 -0.52 -13.48
N VAL A 69 0.02 -1.44 -14.43
CA VAL A 69 -0.80 -2.63 -14.19
C VAL A 69 -0.19 -3.53 -13.11
N LEU A 70 1.13 -3.72 -13.13
CA LEU A 70 1.85 -4.46 -12.09
C LEU A 70 1.69 -3.79 -10.71
N PHE A 71 1.81 -2.46 -10.64
CA PHE A 71 1.62 -1.70 -9.40
C PHE A 71 0.21 -1.87 -8.82
N LEU A 72 -0.82 -1.84 -9.66
CA LEU A 72 -2.22 -2.07 -9.23
C LEU A 72 -2.43 -3.51 -8.76
N LEU A 73 -1.87 -4.50 -9.46
CA LEU A 73 -1.93 -5.91 -9.05
C LEU A 73 -1.30 -6.13 -7.68
N VAL A 74 -0.11 -5.58 -7.44
CA VAL A 74 0.54 -5.63 -6.12
C VAL A 74 -0.33 -4.99 -5.04
N GLY A 75 -1.02 -3.89 -5.39
CA GLY A 75 -1.98 -3.23 -4.50
C GLY A 75 -3.14 -4.13 -4.06
N VAL A 76 -3.68 -4.94 -4.98
CA VAL A 76 -4.77 -5.90 -4.72
C VAL A 76 -4.28 -7.14 -3.97
N ILE A 77 -3.07 -7.61 -4.24
CA ILE A 77 -2.49 -8.78 -3.53
C ILE A 77 -2.23 -8.47 -2.05
N LEU A 78 -1.91 -7.23 -1.73
CA LEU A 78 -1.63 -6.78 -0.36
C LEU A 78 -2.90 -6.48 0.47
N SER A 79 -4.06 -6.31 -0.17
CA SER A 79 -5.36 -6.06 0.48
C SER A 79 -6.14 -7.33 0.70
#